data_AF-A0A7V1MYN3-F1
#
_entry.id   AF-A0A7V1MYN3-F1
#
_cell.length_a   1.000
_cell.length_b   1.000
_cell.length_c   1.000
_cell.angle_alpha   90.00
_cell.angle_beta   90.00
_cell.angle_gamma   90.00
#
_symmetry.space_group_name_H-M   'P 1'
#
loop_
_entity.id
_entity.type
_entity.pdbx_description
1 polymer ?
#
loop_
_entity_poly.entity_id
_entity_poly.type
_entity_poly.pdbx_seq_one_letter_code
_entity_poly.pdbx_strand_id
1 'polypeptide(L)'
;MKLLQLFALMLFISINSILGQADTVVVPADYQGDPLGAINRFILGDTTDTGARVNPERYYKLERNKIYFLNGELHTPFDLRLIADPPDAENKPAIVASTTGADGKPQLIQFQLEGDGYIKNILFQMTPPGGQGESNASFFLAKEGGNYYFDNVKWEWGLWEQIVAVKPVNKIVVKNCYFRNPQHKTNIYNGRGVGFYLENPADTVIMVNNTFFNINSFAFVADNGSIPPKFF
;
A
#
# COMPACT_ATOMS: atom_id res chain seq x y z
N MET A 1 0.96 -23.78 -51.73
CA MET A 1 1.35 -24.47 -50.48
C MET A 1 2.46 -23.75 -49.69
N LYS A 2 3.43 -23.08 -50.33
CA LYS A 2 4.53 -22.39 -49.62
C LYS A 2 4.18 -21.04 -48.95
N LEU A 3 3.11 -20.35 -49.39
CA LEU A 3 2.69 -19.06 -48.81
C LEU A 3 1.97 -19.21 -47.46
N LEU A 4 1.22 -20.29 -47.27
CA LEU A 4 0.44 -20.54 -46.05
C LEU A 4 1.33 -20.93 -44.85
N GLN A 5 2.46 -21.60 -45.12
CA GLN A 5 3.45 -21.97 -44.11
C GLN A 5 4.28 -20.77 -43.63
N LEU A 6 4.54 -19.79 -44.52
CA LEU A 6 5.24 -18.55 -44.15
C LEU A 6 4.38 -17.63 -43.27
N PHE A 7 3.06 -17.61 -43.52
CA PHE A 7 2.10 -16.84 -42.71
C PHE A 7 1.91 -17.44 -41.30
N ALA A 8 1.90 -18.77 -41.19
CA ALA A 8 1.88 -19.46 -39.90
C ALA A 8 3.15 -19.20 -39.08
N LEU A 9 4.33 -19.19 -39.71
CA LEU A 9 5.60 -18.94 -39.02
C LEU A 9 5.72 -17.48 -38.51
N MET A 10 5.16 -16.50 -39.23
CA MET A 10 5.10 -15.10 -38.75
C MET A 10 4.08 -14.89 -37.63
N LEU A 11 3.00 -15.68 -37.57
CA LEU A 11 2.05 -15.65 -36.46
C LEU A 11 2.65 -16.24 -35.16
N PHE A 12 3.60 -17.18 -35.24
CA PHE A 12 4.24 -17.76 -34.05
C PHE A 12 5.38 -16.91 -33.46
N ILE A 13 5.99 -16.02 -34.24
CA ILE A 13 7.06 -15.13 -33.75
C ILE A 13 6.49 -13.90 -33.03
N SER A 14 5.26 -13.51 -33.34
CA SER A 14 4.60 -12.31 -32.78
C SER A 14 3.86 -12.55 -31.45
N ILE A 15 3.79 -13.79 -30.95
CA ILE A 15 3.11 -14.11 -29.69
C ILE A 15 4.10 -14.25 -28.51
N ASN A 16 5.39 -14.44 -28.77
CA ASN A 16 6.40 -14.65 -27.72
C ASN A 16 6.99 -13.36 -27.13
N SER A 17 6.56 -12.18 -27.60
CA SER A 17 7.12 -10.88 -27.18
C SER A 17 6.20 -10.04 -26.29
N ILE A 18 5.03 -10.53 -25.85
CA ILE A 18 4.08 -9.72 -25.05
C ILE A 18 3.37 -10.51 -23.94
N LEU A 19 4.09 -11.41 -23.27
CA LEU A 19 3.78 -11.71 -21.87
C LEU A 19 4.97 -11.23 -21.08
N GLY A 20 5.00 -9.92 -20.81
CA GLY A 20 5.91 -9.36 -19.82
C GLY A 20 5.68 -10.11 -18.52
N GLN A 21 6.57 -11.05 -18.22
CA GLN A 21 6.59 -11.72 -16.93
C GLN A 21 6.78 -10.61 -15.91
N ALA A 22 5.76 -10.39 -15.07
CA ALA A 22 5.85 -9.40 -14.03
C ALA A 22 7.09 -9.73 -13.17
N ASP A 23 8.12 -8.90 -13.31
CA ASP A 23 9.39 -9.08 -12.63
C ASP A 23 9.16 -8.90 -11.13
N THR A 24 9.59 -9.85 -10.33
CA THR A 24 9.43 -9.80 -8.88
C THR A 24 10.79 -9.68 -8.24
N VAL A 25 11.02 -8.60 -7.51
CA VAL A 25 12.25 -8.38 -6.74
C VAL A 25 11.98 -8.50 -5.25
N VAL A 26 12.92 -9.11 -4.53
CA VAL A 26 12.85 -9.18 -3.06
C VAL A 26 13.36 -7.86 -2.50
N VAL A 27 12.55 -7.22 -1.66
CA VAL A 27 12.95 -6.01 -0.95
C VAL A 27 13.75 -6.41 0.28
N PRO A 28 14.98 -5.89 0.45
CA PRO A 28 15.76 -6.19 1.64
C PRO A 28 15.22 -5.42 2.85
N ALA A 29 15.19 -6.06 4.02
CA ALA A 29 14.76 -5.43 5.27
C ALA A 29 15.81 -4.47 5.85
N ASP A 30 17.04 -4.54 5.33
CA ASP A 30 18.13 -3.61 5.58
C ASP A 30 18.71 -3.11 4.27
N TYR A 31 19.34 -1.92 4.30
CA TYR A 31 20.07 -1.40 3.16
C TYR A 31 21.41 -0.90 3.67
N GLN A 32 22.49 -1.62 3.31
CA GLN A 32 23.86 -1.33 3.75
C GLN A 32 24.03 -1.36 5.28
N GLY A 33 23.33 -2.28 5.96
CA GLY A 33 23.38 -2.43 7.41
C GLY A 33 22.46 -1.48 8.19
N ASP A 34 21.71 -0.62 7.51
CA ASP A 34 20.70 0.24 8.13
C ASP A 34 19.27 -0.23 7.76
N PRO A 35 18.47 -0.71 8.73
CA PRO A 35 17.09 -1.13 8.50
C PRO A 35 16.11 0.05 8.38
N LEU A 36 16.46 1.24 8.87
CA LEU A 36 15.55 2.39 8.87
C LEU A 36 15.41 2.95 7.45
N GLY A 37 14.22 2.86 6.87
CA GLY A 37 13.95 3.35 5.51
C GLY A 37 14.56 2.51 4.40
N ALA A 38 15.03 1.29 4.70
CA ALA A 38 15.57 0.38 3.69
C ALA A 38 14.55 0.13 2.55
N ILE A 39 13.28 -0.08 2.92
CA ILE A 39 12.17 -0.23 1.97
C ILE A 39 11.97 1.04 1.12
N ASN A 40 12.01 2.24 1.71
CA ASN A 40 11.88 3.50 0.98
C ASN A 40 13.01 3.65 -0.04
N ARG A 41 14.26 3.49 0.41
CA ARG A 41 15.43 3.63 -0.46
C ARG A 41 15.43 2.62 -1.60
N PHE A 42 15.12 1.36 -1.31
CA PHE A 42 15.12 0.30 -2.32
C PHE A 42 14.03 0.53 -3.37
N ILE A 43 12.78 0.78 -2.95
CA ILE A 43 11.67 0.96 -3.88
C ILE A 43 11.86 2.26 -4.66
N LEU A 44 12.19 3.38 -4.02
CA LEU A 44 12.33 4.66 -4.71
C LEU A 44 13.57 4.71 -5.61
N GLY A 45 14.66 4.06 -5.20
CA GLY A 45 15.92 3.99 -5.95
C GLY A 45 15.92 3.01 -7.12
N ASP A 46 14.86 2.24 -7.33
CA ASP A 46 14.73 1.30 -8.44
C ASP A 46 14.41 2.01 -9.77
N THR A 47 15.37 2.83 -10.20
CA THR A 47 15.35 3.66 -11.39
C THR A 47 16.62 3.48 -12.22
N THR A 48 16.53 3.77 -13.52
CA THR A 48 17.67 3.93 -14.42
C THR A 48 18.42 5.23 -14.11
N ASP A 49 19.59 5.42 -14.74
CA ASP A 49 20.38 6.66 -14.63
C ASP A 49 19.61 7.91 -15.11
N THR A 50 18.58 7.73 -15.94
CA THR A 50 17.70 8.81 -16.42
C THR A 50 16.54 9.11 -15.48
N GLY A 51 16.41 8.37 -14.36
CA GLY A 51 15.32 8.49 -13.40
C GLY A 51 14.03 7.74 -13.79
N ALA A 52 14.01 7.05 -14.93
CA ALA A 52 12.88 6.19 -15.31
C ALA A 52 12.87 4.94 -14.43
N ARG A 53 11.70 4.35 -14.16
CA ARG A 53 11.61 3.07 -13.45
C ARG A 53 12.35 1.97 -14.22
N VAL A 54 13.15 1.14 -13.54
CA VAL A 54 13.81 -0.01 -14.18
C VAL A 54 12.78 -0.95 -14.81
N ASN A 55 11.69 -1.20 -14.10
CA ASN A 55 10.52 -1.89 -14.63
C ASN A 55 9.22 -1.30 -14.01
N PRO A 56 8.34 -0.68 -14.82
CA PRO A 56 7.06 -0.12 -14.34
C PRO A 56 6.08 -1.16 -13.80
N GLU A 57 6.19 -2.41 -14.24
CA GLU A 57 5.28 -3.51 -13.89
C GLU A 57 5.81 -4.42 -12.76
N ARG A 58 6.89 -3.98 -12.09
CA ARG A 58 7.59 -4.77 -11.08
C ARG A 58 6.77 -4.96 -9.81
N TYR A 59 6.85 -6.18 -9.26
CA TYR A 59 6.36 -6.53 -7.94
C TYR A 59 7.51 -6.45 -6.93
N TYR A 60 7.29 -5.72 -5.84
CA TYR A 60 8.18 -5.65 -4.70
C TYR A 60 7.71 -6.66 -3.66
N LYS A 61 8.48 -7.73 -3.46
CA LYS A 61 8.14 -8.82 -2.55
C LYS A 61 8.86 -8.65 -1.22
N LEU A 62 8.10 -8.56 -0.14
CA LEU A 62 8.56 -8.58 1.24
C LEU A 62 8.67 -10.03 1.74
N GLU A 63 9.71 -10.31 2.51
CA GLU A 63 9.93 -11.62 3.11
C GLU A 63 9.15 -11.78 4.43
N ARG A 64 8.65 -12.99 4.68
CA ARG A 64 8.01 -13.35 5.94
C ARG A 64 9.00 -13.29 7.10
N ASN A 65 8.48 -13.13 8.32
CA ASN A 65 9.29 -12.98 9.54
C ASN A 65 10.24 -11.77 9.56
N LYS A 66 10.08 -10.81 8.65
CA LYS A 66 10.85 -9.56 8.61
C LYS A 66 9.98 -8.36 8.97
N ILE A 67 10.63 -7.33 9.49
CA ILE A 67 10.04 -6.01 9.75
C ILE A 67 10.77 -5.00 8.87
N TYR A 68 10.00 -4.22 8.12
CA TYR A 68 10.45 -3.17 7.23
C TYR A 68 10.07 -1.83 7.87
N PHE A 69 11.07 -1.08 8.31
CA PHE A 69 10.84 0.24 8.91
C PHE A 69 10.82 1.29 7.80
N LEU A 70 9.75 2.07 7.75
CA LEU A 70 9.73 3.30 6.96
C LEU A 70 10.76 4.30 7.52
N ASN A 71 11.10 5.36 6.81
CA ASN A 71 11.85 6.50 7.38
C ASN A 71 11.11 7.82 7.22
N GLY A 72 9.79 7.73 7.07
CA GLY A 72 8.94 8.78 6.57
C GLY A 72 7.96 8.23 5.53
N GLU A 73 7.12 9.12 5.02
CA GLU A 73 6.09 8.78 4.04
C GLU A 73 6.70 8.19 2.77
N LEU A 74 6.13 7.08 2.30
CA LEU A 74 6.49 6.52 1.01
C LEU A 74 5.59 7.12 -0.07
N HIS A 75 6.11 8.11 -0.77
CA HIS A 75 5.47 8.72 -1.94
C HIS A 75 5.76 7.86 -3.18
N THR A 76 4.71 7.40 -3.85
CA THR A 76 4.83 6.56 -5.04
C THR A 76 4.14 7.21 -6.24
N PRO A 77 4.87 8.02 -7.05
CA PRO A 77 4.35 8.63 -8.28
C PRO A 77 4.18 7.64 -9.44
N PHE A 78 4.18 6.35 -9.12
CA PHE A 78 4.13 5.21 -10.04
C PHE A 78 3.29 4.11 -9.41
N ASP A 79 2.87 3.14 -10.21
CA ASP A 79 2.05 2.02 -9.72
C ASP A 79 2.85 1.16 -8.73
N LEU A 80 2.37 1.05 -7.49
CA LEU A 80 3.00 0.28 -6.44
C LEU A 80 2.36 -1.11 -6.34
N ARG A 81 3.15 -2.15 -6.61
CA ARG A 81 2.77 -3.55 -6.40
C ARG A 81 3.61 -4.13 -5.26
N LEU A 82 3.11 -4.06 -4.03
CA LEU A 82 3.81 -4.49 -2.82
C LEU A 82 3.15 -5.75 -2.26
N ILE A 83 3.89 -6.86 -2.23
CA ILE A 83 3.33 -8.17 -1.89
C ILE A 83 4.21 -8.90 -0.88
N ALA A 84 3.64 -9.90 -0.22
CA ALA A 84 4.39 -10.93 0.50
C ALA A 84 3.77 -12.30 0.22
N ASP A 85 4.45 -13.38 0.61
CA ASP A 85 3.80 -14.68 0.75
C ASP A 85 2.81 -14.63 1.94
N PRO A 86 1.66 -15.33 1.87
CA PRO A 86 0.74 -15.35 2.99
C PRO A 86 1.41 -15.95 4.25
N PRO A 87 1.04 -15.49 5.45
CA PRO A 87 1.50 -16.13 6.68
C PRO A 87 0.98 -17.58 6.76
N ASP A 88 1.74 -18.45 7.42
CA ASP A 88 1.36 -19.83 7.71
C ASP A 88 1.61 -20.17 9.19
N ALA A 89 1.55 -21.44 9.56
CA ALA A 89 1.70 -21.87 10.95
C ALA A 89 3.11 -21.61 11.50
N GLU A 90 4.13 -21.64 10.63
CA GLU A 90 5.53 -21.51 10.98
C GLU A 90 6.05 -20.08 10.75
N ASN A 91 5.39 -19.29 9.88
CA ASN A 91 5.89 -18.01 9.40
C ASN A 91 4.90 -16.87 9.63
N LYS A 92 5.37 -15.87 10.37
CA LYS A 92 4.67 -14.60 10.60
C LYS A 92 4.64 -13.76 9.31
N PRO A 93 3.63 -12.89 9.13
CA PRO A 93 3.56 -12.02 7.97
C PRO A 93 4.77 -11.08 7.91
N ALA A 94 5.05 -10.56 6.71
CA ALA A 94 5.91 -9.38 6.57
C ALA A 94 5.24 -8.19 7.27
N ILE A 95 6.00 -7.45 8.06
CA ILE A 95 5.50 -6.28 8.78
C ILE A 95 6.11 -5.02 8.16
N VAL A 96 5.27 -4.06 7.77
CA VAL A 96 5.72 -2.68 7.49
C VAL A 96 5.35 -1.82 8.68
N ALA A 97 6.34 -1.20 9.31
CA ALA A 97 6.17 -0.42 10.52
C ALA A 97 6.43 1.07 10.27
N SER A 98 5.55 1.91 10.81
CA SER A 98 5.79 3.36 10.93
C SER A 98 7.05 3.63 11.74
N THR A 99 7.57 4.85 11.61
CA THR A 99 8.70 5.31 12.42
C THR A 99 8.45 6.67 13.04
N THR A 100 9.32 6.99 13.98
CA THR A 100 9.41 8.31 14.59
C THR A 100 10.47 9.11 13.83
N GLY A 101 10.11 10.31 13.38
CA GLY A 101 11.05 11.24 12.75
C GLY A 101 12.12 11.73 13.73
N ALA A 102 13.13 12.42 13.20
CA ALA A 102 14.20 13.01 14.03
C ALA A 102 13.69 14.04 15.05
N ASP A 103 12.52 14.63 14.81
CA ASP A 103 11.83 15.55 15.72
C ASP A 103 11.05 14.85 16.85
N GLY A 104 11.15 13.53 16.94
CA GLY A 104 10.48 12.72 17.95
C GLY A 104 8.99 12.48 17.68
N LYS A 105 8.46 12.90 16.52
CA LYS A 105 7.05 12.70 16.17
C LYS A 105 6.83 11.47 15.30
N PRO A 106 5.75 10.72 15.51
CA PRO A 106 5.35 9.67 14.58
C PRO A 106 5.09 10.24 13.19
N GLN A 107 5.50 9.47 12.19
CA GLN A 107 5.05 9.65 10.82
C GLN A 107 3.53 9.72 10.76
N LEU A 108 2.97 10.78 10.15
CA LEU A 108 1.52 10.97 10.06
C LEU A 108 0.85 10.00 9.08
N ILE A 109 1.44 9.81 7.88
CA ILE A 109 0.91 8.98 6.81
C ILE A 109 1.98 7.97 6.40
N GLN A 110 1.64 6.68 6.27
CA GLN A 110 2.61 5.66 5.86
C GLN A 110 2.93 5.72 4.36
N PHE A 111 1.89 5.76 3.51
CA PHE A 111 1.99 5.71 2.06
C PHE A 111 1.11 6.78 1.41
N GLN A 112 1.66 7.45 0.41
CA GLN A 112 0.90 8.26 -0.55
C GLN A 112 1.05 7.66 -1.94
N LEU A 113 -0.07 7.14 -2.45
CA LEU A 113 -0.17 6.42 -3.72
C LEU A 113 -0.66 7.36 -4.81
N GLU A 114 0.28 7.97 -5.53
CA GLU A 114 0.01 8.81 -6.70
C GLU A 114 -0.08 7.98 -8.00
N GLY A 115 0.32 6.71 -7.95
CA GLY A 115 -0.03 5.66 -8.91
C GLY A 115 -1.18 4.76 -8.46
N ASP A 116 -1.44 3.69 -9.21
CA ASP A 116 -2.30 2.59 -8.77
C ASP A 116 -1.63 1.79 -7.63
N GLY A 117 -2.43 1.09 -6.83
CA GLY A 117 -1.93 0.31 -5.70
C GLY A 117 -2.39 -1.13 -5.71
N TYR A 118 -1.46 -2.07 -5.55
CA TYR A 118 -1.73 -3.49 -5.34
C TYR A 118 -0.95 -3.98 -4.12
N ILE A 119 -1.65 -4.18 -3.00
CA ILE A 119 -1.05 -4.50 -1.70
C ILE A 119 -1.60 -5.84 -1.22
N LYS A 120 -0.70 -6.78 -0.89
CA LYS A 120 -1.11 -8.15 -0.55
C LYS A 120 -0.29 -8.82 0.54
N ASN A 121 -0.96 -9.53 1.45
CA ASN A 121 -0.37 -10.40 2.49
C ASN A 121 0.56 -9.70 3.50
N ILE A 122 0.38 -8.40 3.74
CA ILE A 122 1.27 -7.60 4.60
C ILE A 122 0.52 -7.15 5.85
N LEU A 123 1.24 -7.06 6.98
CA LEU A 123 0.77 -6.38 8.18
C LEU A 123 1.36 -4.97 8.24
N PHE A 124 0.52 -3.96 8.33
CA PHE A 124 0.90 -2.57 8.60
C PHE A 124 0.77 -2.28 10.09
N GLN A 125 1.90 -2.03 10.73
CA GLN A 125 1.97 -1.59 12.11
C GLN A 125 2.10 -0.08 12.14
N MET A 126 1.04 0.61 12.58
CA MET A 126 0.99 2.08 12.56
C MET A 126 1.65 2.71 13.81
N THR A 127 1.98 1.89 14.82
CA THR A 127 2.76 2.31 15.99
C THR A 127 4.26 2.13 15.70
N PRO A 128 5.09 3.17 15.89
CA PRO A 128 6.52 3.07 15.71
C PRO A 128 7.16 2.17 16.78
N PRO A 129 8.38 1.64 16.56
CA PRO A 129 9.03 0.68 17.47
C PRO A 129 9.17 1.18 18.92
N GLY A 130 9.32 2.49 19.11
CA GLY A 130 9.40 3.12 20.43
C GLY A 130 8.07 3.20 21.19
N GLY A 131 6.95 2.81 20.57
CA GLY A 131 5.61 2.81 21.17
C GLY A 131 5.01 4.20 21.41
N GLN A 132 5.68 5.27 20.97
CA GLN A 132 5.24 6.64 21.20
C GLN A 132 4.32 7.08 20.07
N GLY A 133 3.01 7.07 20.31
CA GLY A 133 1.98 7.49 19.36
C GLY A 133 1.82 6.54 18.16
N GLU A 134 1.02 6.93 17.19
CA GLU A 134 0.68 6.11 16.03
C GLU A 134 0.50 7.02 14.80
N SER A 135 0.65 6.46 13.60
CA SER A 135 0.28 7.16 12.38
C SER A 135 -1.22 7.48 12.34
N ASN A 136 -1.56 8.57 11.67
CA ASN A 136 -2.94 8.96 11.44
C ASN A 136 -3.57 8.11 10.34
N ALA A 137 -2.86 7.92 9.23
CA ALA A 137 -3.32 7.11 8.11
C ALA A 137 -2.25 6.16 7.60
N SER A 138 -2.69 5.03 7.04
CA SER A 138 -1.77 4.08 6.40
C SER A 138 -1.64 4.41 4.91
N PHE A 139 -2.77 4.58 4.20
CA PHE A 139 -2.76 4.85 2.77
C PHE A 139 -3.57 6.09 2.41
N PHE A 140 -2.91 7.04 1.75
CA PHE A 140 -3.54 8.08 0.97
C PHE A 140 -3.60 7.65 -0.49
N LEU A 141 -4.83 7.58 -1.02
CA LEU A 141 -5.11 7.24 -2.41
C LEU A 141 -5.16 8.55 -3.21
N ALA A 142 -4.04 8.91 -3.83
CA ALA A 142 -3.77 10.26 -4.32
C ALA A 142 -3.77 10.38 -5.86
N LYS A 143 -4.24 9.37 -6.58
CA LYS A 143 -4.43 9.39 -8.03
C LYS A 143 -5.91 9.58 -8.35
N GLU A 144 -6.27 10.60 -9.12
CA GLU A 144 -7.62 10.69 -9.68
C GLU A 144 -7.88 9.50 -10.61
N GLY A 145 -9.02 8.82 -10.46
CA GLY A 145 -9.30 7.62 -11.25
C GLY A 145 -8.44 6.39 -10.89
N GLY A 146 -7.68 6.44 -9.78
CA GLY A 146 -6.78 5.37 -9.37
C GLY A 146 -7.47 4.05 -9.02
N ASN A 147 -6.77 2.94 -9.26
CA ASN A 147 -7.20 1.59 -8.90
C ASN A 147 -6.39 1.06 -7.72
N TYR A 148 -7.10 0.68 -6.65
CA TYR A 148 -6.47 0.26 -5.41
C TYR A 148 -7.02 -1.08 -4.94
N TYR A 149 -6.12 -2.03 -4.73
CA TYR A 149 -6.42 -3.40 -4.36
C TYR A 149 -5.67 -3.76 -3.08
N PHE A 150 -6.42 -4.14 -2.05
CA PHE A 150 -5.89 -4.65 -0.79
C PHE A 150 -6.45 -6.05 -0.58
N ASP A 151 -5.58 -7.06 -0.50
CA ASP A 151 -5.96 -8.47 -0.33
C ASP A 151 -5.16 -9.14 0.80
N ASN A 152 -5.85 -9.69 1.80
CA ASN A 152 -5.22 -10.31 2.97
C ASN A 152 -4.21 -9.36 3.67
N VAL A 153 -4.56 -8.08 3.74
CA VAL A 153 -3.78 -7.05 4.44
C VAL A 153 -4.31 -6.88 5.85
N LYS A 154 -3.39 -6.66 6.79
CA LYS A 154 -3.72 -6.46 8.21
C LYS A 154 -3.26 -5.09 8.65
N TRP A 155 -4.10 -4.34 9.35
CA TRP A 155 -3.73 -3.10 10.02
C TRP A 155 -3.75 -3.30 11.52
N GLU A 156 -2.72 -2.78 12.16
CA GLU A 156 -2.56 -2.73 13.60
C GLU A 156 -2.44 -1.28 14.06
N TRP A 157 -3.35 -0.87 14.94
CA TRP A 157 -3.45 0.49 15.45
C TRP A 157 -3.74 1.51 14.34
N GLY A 158 -3.65 2.80 14.67
CA GLY A 158 -3.89 3.93 13.77
C GLY A 158 -4.91 4.90 14.37
N LEU A 159 -4.62 6.20 14.27
CA LEU A 159 -5.40 7.23 14.94
C LEU A 159 -6.66 7.64 14.17
N TRP A 160 -6.58 7.85 12.85
CA TRP A 160 -7.66 8.46 12.10
C TRP A 160 -8.34 7.49 11.15
N GLU A 161 -7.67 7.07 10.08
CA GLU A 161 -8.28 6.28 9.01
C GLU A 161 -7.24 5.50 8.20
N GLN A 162 -7.49 4.21 7.97
CA GLN A 162 -6.43 3.32 7.51
C GLN A 162 -6.25 3.44 5.99
N ILE A 163 -7.35 3.59 5.26
CA ILE A 163 -7.36 3.88 3.83
C ILE A 163 -8.20 5.13 3.59
N VAL A 164 -7.58 6.16 3.01
CA VAL A 164 -8.19 7.47 2.76
C VAL A 164 -8.13 7.80 1.28
N ALA A 165 -9.27 8.04 0.63
CA ALA A 165 -9.28 8.63 -0.71
C ALA A 165 -9.08 10.14 -0.63
N VAL A 166 -8.01 10.65 -1.26
CA VAL A 166 -7.66 12.08 -1.27
C VAL A 166 -7.76 12.71 -2.65
N LYS A 167 -8.16 11.91 -3.65
CA LYS A 167 -8.56 12.32 -5.00
C LYS A 167 -9.84 11.57 -5.41
N PRO A 168 -10.62 12.10 -6.36
CA PRO A 168 -11.91 11.51 -6.71
C PRO A 168 -11.82 10.35 -7.71
N VAL A 169 -12.97 9.70 -7.91
CA VAL A 169 -13.26 8.70 -8.96
C VAL A 169 -12.44 7.42 -8.81
N ASN A 170 -12.06 7.05 -7.58
CA ASN A 170 -11.28 5.84 -7.36
C ASN A 170 -12.10 4.56 -7.40
N LYS A 171 -11.43 3.48 -7.80
CA LYS A 171 -11.87 2.11 -7.54
C LYS A 171 -11.08 1.53 -6.37
N ILE A 172 -11.77 1.20 -5.29
CA ILE A 172 -11.17 0.68 -4.06
C ILE A 172 -11.71 -0.72 -3.80
N VAL A 173 -10.83 -1.72 -3.79
CA VAL A 173 -11.17 -3.12 -3.54
C VAL A 173 -10.42 -3.59 -2.31
N VAL A 174 -11.15 -3.97 -1.26
CA VAL A 174 -10.60 -4.44 0.01
C VAL A 174 -11.17 -5.83 0.32
N LYS A 175 -10.33 -6.85 0.30
CA LYS A 175 -10.75 -8.25 0.46
C LYS A 175 -9.91 -8.99 1.48
N ASN A 176 -10.57 -9.83 2.28
CA ASN A 176 -9.90 -10.71 3.25
C ASN A 176 -9.02 -9.94 4.25
N CYS A 177 -9.29 -8.66 4.48
CA CYS A 177 -8.45 -7.79 5.29
C CYS A 177 -8.88 -7.76 6.75
N TYR A 178 -7.95 -7.38 7.63
CA TYR A 178 -8.18 -7.26 9.06
C TYR A 178 -7.81 -5.86 9.53
N PHE A 179 -8.74 -5.16 10.15
CA PHE A 179 -8.52 -3.85 10.77
C PHE A 179 -8.59 -4.03 12.29
N ARG A 180 -7.44 -3.94 12.97
CA ARG A 180 -7.34 -4.21 14.41
C ARG A 180 -6.90 -2.95 15.17
N ASN A 181 -7.73 -2.54 16.12
CA ASN A 181 -7.48 -1.39 16.99
C ASN A 181 -7.33 0.00 16.30
N PRO A 182 -8.07 0.37 15.24
CA PRO A 182 -8.16 1.78 14.85
C PRO A 182 -8.84 2.56 15.98
N GLN A 183 -8.08 3.33 16.75
CA GLN A 183 -8.58 3.99 17.95
C GLN A 183 -7.99 5.38 18.12
N HIS A 184 -8.85 6.32 18.51
CA HIS A 184 -8.44 7.67 18.83
C HIS A 184 -8.89 8.05 20.23
N LYS A 185 -7.95 8.47 21.08
CA LYS A 185 -8.20 8.70 22.51
C LYS A 185 -9.17 9.85 22.79
N THR A 186 -9.22 10.85 21.92
CA THR A 186 -9.94 12.11 22.18
C THR A 186 -11.02 12.45 21.16
N ASN A 187 -11.18 11.67 20.09
CA ASN A 187 -12.15 11.94 19.03
C ASN A 187 -12.85 10.65 18.66
N ILE A 188 -14.10 10.51 19.10
CA ILE A 188 -14.92 9.32 18.87
C ILE A 188 -15.22 9.09 17.38
N TYR A 189 -15.10 10.12 16.54
CA TYR A 189 -15.32 10.01 15.11
C TYR A 189 -14.08 9.54 14.34
N ASN A 190 -12.93 9.44 14.99
CA ASN A 190 -11.68 8.91 14.42
C ASN A 190 -11.50 7.42 14.74
N GLY A 191 -10.53 6.75 14.11
CA GLY A 191 -10.34 5.31 14.20
C GLY A 191 -11.28 4.60 13.23
N ARG A 192 -11.02 4.79 11.94
CA ARG A 192 -11.83 4.32 10.81
C ARG A 192 -11.06 3.30 9.97
N GLY A 193 -11.78 2.45 9.26
CA GLY A 193 -11.19 1.48 8.35
C GLY A 193 -10.89 2.09 6.98
N VAL A 194 -11.94 2.36 6.22
CA VAL A 194 -11.87 2.90 4.86
C VAL A 194 -12.78 4.11 4.75
N GLY A 195 -12.32 5.18 4.13
CA GLY A 195 -13.22 6.29 3.86
C GLY A 195 -12.77 7.23 2.76
N PHE A 196 -13.76 7.99 2.31
CA PHE A 196 -13.64 9.02 1.31
C PHE A 196 -14.58 10.16 1.65
N TYR A 197 -14.28 11.33 1.12
CA TYR A 197 -14.98 12.58 1.45
C TYR A 197 -15.85 13.00 0.26
N LEU A 198 -16.91 13.76 0.48
CA LEU A 198 -17.77 14.25 -0.60
C LEU A 198 -17.03 15.05 -1.67
N GLU A 199 -15.92 15.72 -1.30
CA GLU A 199 -15.03 16.42 -2.23
C GLU A 199 -14.13 15.47 -3.04
N ASN A 200 -13.95 14.24 -2.59
CA ASN A 200 -13.13 13.20 -3.20
C ASN A 200 -13.91 11.87 -3.26
N PRO A 201 -15.07 11.81 -3.96
CA PRO A 201 -15.90 10.61 -3.96
C PRO A 201 -15.19 9.44 -4.64
N ALA A 202 -15.32 8.24 -4.07
CA ALA A 202 -14.96 7.02 -4.79
C ALA A 202 -16.07 6.65 -5.79
N ASP A 203 -15.69 6.18 -6.98
CA ASP A 203 -16.63 5.66 -7.97
C ASP A 203 -17.12 4.26 -7.57
N THR A 204 -16.19 3.40 -7.18
CA THR A 204 -16.46 2.01 -6.85
C THR A 204 -15.76 1.62 -5.56
N VAL A 205 -16.51 1.09 -4.59
CA VAL A 205 -15.96 0.47 -3.37
C VAL A 205 -16.48 -0.96 -3.22
N ILE A 206 -15.56 -1.92 -3.13
CA ILE A 206 -15.87 -3.34 -2.98
C ILE A 206 -15.17 -3.86 -1.74
N MET A 207 -15.96 -4.23 -0.71
CA MET A 207 -15.45 -4.74 0.56
C MET A 207 -16.01 -6.15 0.81
N VAL A 208 -15.17 -7.18 0.79
CA VAL A 208 -15.60 -8.58 0.91
C VAL A 208 -14.73 -9.35 1.90
N ASN A 209 -15.36 -10.09 2.83
CA ASN A 209 -14.68 -10.93 3.82
C ASN A 209 -13.67 -10.18 4.71
N ASN A 210 -13.96 -8.93 5.07
CA ASN A 210 -13.10 -8.15 5.94
C ASN A 210 -13.53 -8.28 7.41
N THR A 211 -12.57 -8.26 8.32
CA THR A 211 -12.78 -8.26 9.77
C THR A 211 -12.41 -6.90 10.35
N PHE A 212 -13.32 -6.32 11.13
CA PHE A 212 -13.06 -5.10 11.91
C PHE A 212 -13.15 -5.47 13.38
N PHE A 213 -12.05 -5.29 14.10
CA PHE A 213 -11.95 -5.61 15.52
C PHE A 213 -11.51 -4.39 16.31
N ASN A 214 -12.29 -4.05 17.33
CA ASN A 214 -12.00 -2.95 18.24
C ASN A 214 -11.76 -1.63 17.49
N ILE A 215 -12.69 -1.29 16.60
CA ILE A 215 -12.70 -0.04 15.85
C ILE A 215 -13.51 1.02 16.59
N ASN A 216 -12.99 2.24 16.68
CA ASN A 216 -13.61 3.31 17.45
C ASN A 216 -14.83 3.94 16.76
N SER A 217 -14.74 4.18 15.44
CA SER A 217 -15.76 4.95 14.71
C SER A 217 -16.49 4.12 13.65
N PHE A 218 -15.95 4.01 12.44
CA PHE A 218 -16.63 3.36 11.31
C PHE A 218 -15.72 2.38 10.58
N ALA A 219 -16.25 1.19 10.26
CA ALA A 219 -15.59 0.26 9.33
C ALA A 219 -15.41 0.88 7.94
N PHE A 220 -16.42 1.63 7.51
CA PHE A 220 -16.46 2.37 6.26
C PHE A 220 -17.22 3.68 6.45
N VAL A 221 -16.74 4.78 5.86
CA VAL A 221 -17.46 6.06 5.84
C VAL A 221 -17.33 6.78 4.50
N ALA A 222 -18.46 7.28 4.01
CA ALA A 222 -18.52 8.33 2.99
C ALA A 222 -18.83 9.64 3.73
N ASP A 223 -17.79 10.39 4.08
CA ASP A 223 -17.89 11.55 4.96
C ASP A 223 -18.38 12.78 4.18
N ASN A 224 -19.29 13.56 4.80
CA ASN A 224 -19.81 14.78 4.20
C ASN A 224 -18.94 16.03 4.46
N GLY A 225 -17.87 15.86 5.25
CA GLY A 225 -16.86 16.89 5.47
C GLY A 225 -15.78 16.95 4.38
N SER A 226 -14.75 17.71 4.70
CA SER A 226 -13.50 17.80 3.93
C SER A 226 -12.37 17.11 4.68
N ILE A 227 -11.32 16.71 3.95
CA ILE A 227 -10.08 16.24 4.55
C ILE A 227 -9.52 17.37 5.41
N PRO A 228 -9.26 17.15 6.71
CA PRO A 228 -8.75 18.22 7.57
C PRO A 228 -7.41 18.75 7.04
N PRO A 229 -7.24 20.08 6.94
CA PRO A 229 -6.11 20.69 6.23
C PRO A 229 -4.74 20.46 6.89
N LYS A 230 -4.69 19.83 8.07
CA LYS A 230 -3.44 19.49 8.79
C LYS A 230 -2.87 18.13 8.39
N PHE A 231 -3.52 17.43 7.47
CA PHE A 231 -3.07 16.13 6.96
C PHE A 231 -2.46 16.21 5.56
N PHE A 232 -2.22 17.43 5.06
CA PHE A 232 -1.40 17.73 3.87
C PHE A 232 -0.10 18.40 4.30
#